data_AF-A0A0U1UNW0-F1
#
_entry.id   AF-A0A0U1UNW0-F1
#
_cell.length_a   1.000
_cell.length_b   1.000
_cell.length_c   1.000
_cell.angle_alpha   90.00
_cell.angle_beta   90.00
_cell.angle_gamma   90.00
#
_symmetry.space_group_name_H-M   'P 1'
#
loop_
_entity.id
_entity.type
_entity.pdbx_description
1 polymer ?
#
loop_
_entity_poly.entity_id
_entity_poly.type
_entity_poly.pdbx_seq_one_letter_code
_entity_poly.pdbx_strand_id
1 'polypeptide(L)'
;SENQITTLNGVKLAQTIPEGCYHILAQDCSEELKFMVLAKPSKDEPTKNDINIQLGHYDINMYQKSGATEMTINGHVLTIDDLPYKSFGEPGVEIIKTETGVCLIAPDFGIENINYDQGNVQVRPTLTMKGQLCGICGRNDDQMVEDFRRPDGSVAKDAASHIHSWILPSQSCTEGCNLKHTLVKLEEEIYGEKSKCYN
;
A
#
# COMPACT_ATOMS: atom_id res chain seq x y z
N SER A 1 18.46 -4.96 0.72
CA SER A 1 18.17 -5.13 2.14
C SER A 1 16.69 -5.42 2.26
N GLU A 2 16.35 -6.52 2.89
CA GLU A 2 14.96 -6.89 3.18
C GLU A 2 14.29 -5.75 3.96
N ASN A 3 13.06 -5.39 3.59
CA ASN A 3 12.22 -4.37 4.22
C ASN A 3 12.61 -2.90 3.96
N GLN A 4 12.82 -2.53 2.70
CA GLN A 4 12.95 -1.13 2.27
C GLN A 4 11.80 -0.76 1.33
N ILE A 5 11.09 0.33 1.62
CA ILE A 5 10.08 0.89 0.72
C ILE A 5 10.75 1.88 -0.22
N THR A 6 10.44 1.79 -1.52
CA THR A 6 10.88 2.75 -2.53
C THR A 6 9.65 3.34 -3.20
N THR A 7 9.58 4.67 -3.25
CA THR A 7 8.48 5.41 -3.89
C THR A 7 8.55 5.31 -5.41
N LEU A 8 7.50 5.72 -6.11
CA LEU A 8 7.44 5.70 -7.56
C LEU A 8 8.43 6.68 -8.22
N ASN A 9 8.80 7.75 -7.52
CA ASN A 9 9.86 8.68 -7.94
C ASN A 9 11.27 8.21 -7.47
N GLY A 10 11.39 7.02 -6.85
CA GLY A 10 12.67 6.40 -6.49
C GLY A 10 13.23 6.77 -5.11
N VAL A 11 12.46 7.47 -4.26
CA VAL A 11 12.89 7.82 -2.90
C VAL A 11 12.81 6.60 -1.99
N LYS A 12 13.90 6.33 -1.28
CA LYS A 12 14.00 5.22 -0.34
C LYS A 12 13.57 5.67 1.06
N LEU A 13 12.53 5.03 1.59
CA LEU A 13 12.07 5.25 2.96
C LEU A 13 12.79 4.26 3.87
N ALA A 14 13.54 4.78 4.85
CA ALA A 14 14.28 3.97 5.82
C ALA A 14 13.38 3.48 6.97
N GLN A 15 12.19 2.98 6.65
CA GLN A 15 11.19 2.49 7.59
C GLN A 15 10.34 1.40 6.95
N THR A 16 9.79 0.52 7.79
CA THR A 16 8.88 -0.56 7.39
C THR A 16 7.43 -0.18 7.68
N ILE A 17 6.49 -0.94 7.14
CA ILE A 17 5.08 -0.81 7.49
C ILE A 17 4.91 -1.31 8.94
N PRO A 18 4.33 -0.49 9.85
CA PRO A 18 3.97 -0.92 11.19
C PRO A 18 3.05 -2.15 11.21
N GLU A 19 3.24 -3.01 12.21
CA GLU A 19 2.37 -4.16 12.43
C GLU A 19 0.93 -3.75 12.81
N GLY A 20 -0.01 -4.65 12.55
CA GLY A 20 -1.37 -4.57 13.09
C GLY A 20 -2.40 -3.83 12.23
N CYS A 21 -1.99 -3.00 11.26
CA CYS A 21 -2.91 -2.24 10.42
C CYS A 21 -2.58 -2.33 8.93
N TYR A 22 -3.61 -2.31 8.08
CA TYR A 22 -3.42 -2.03 6.66
C TYR A 22 -2.98 -0.59 6.46
N HIS A 23 -2.06 -0.41 5.52
CA HIS A 23 -1.62 0.89 5.05
C HIS A 23 -1.87 1.00 3.56
N ILE A 24 -2.21 2.20 3.09
CA ILE A 24 -2.36 2.48 1.66
C ILE A 24 -0.97 2.59 1.04
N LEU A 25 -0.56 1.59 0.25
CA LEU A 25 0.66 1.67 -0.54
C LEU A 25 0.48 2.65 -1.69
N ALA A 26 -0.56 2.45 -2.48
CA ALA A 26 -0.88 3.28 -3.64
C ALA A 26 -2.39 3.28 -3.84
N GLN A 27 -2.95 4.44 -4.15
CA GLN A 27 -4.37 4.62 -4.42
C GLN A 27 -4.53 5.63 -5.55
N ASP A 28 -5.57 5.44 -6.36
CA ASP A 28 -6.05 6.46 -7.27
C ASP A 28 -6.69 7.63 -6.48
N CYS A 29 -6.09 8.80 -6.57
CA CYS A 29 -6.57 10.04 -5.96
C CYS A 29 -7.09 11.03 -7.01
N SER A 30 -7.44 10.56 -8.21
CA SER A 30 -8.20 11.34 -9.19
C SER A 30 -9.68 11.48 -8.78
N GLU A 31 -10.51 12.06 -9.66
CA GLU A 31 -11.95 12.25 -9.39
C GLU A 31 -12.71 10.93 -9.23
N GLU A 32 -12.22 9.86 -9.85
CA GLU A 32 -12.80 8.52 -9.78
C GLU A 32 -11.79 7.57 -9.14
N LEU A 33 -12.15 6.97 -8.00
CA LEU A 33 -11.31 5.99 -7.32
C LEU A 33 -11.33 4.66 -8.09
N LYS A 34 -10.33 4.44 -8.97
CA LYS A 34 -10.23 3.20 -9.76
C LYS A 34 -9.56 2.05 -9.04
N PHE A 35 -8.57 2.35 -8.18
CA PHE A 35 -7.86 1.33 -7.43
C PHE A 35 -7.40 1.79 -6.04
N MET A 36 -7.22 0.80 -5.17
CA MET A 36 -6.53 0.95 -3.90
C MET A 36 -5.70 -0.32 -3.63
N VAL A 37 -4.42 -0.13 -3.30
CA VAL A 37 -3.50 -1.20 -2.93
C VAL A 37 -3.11 -1.01 -1.47
N LEU A 38 -3.49 -1.97 -0.65
CA LEU A 38 -3.25 -2.01 0.78
C LEU A 38 -2.18 -3.05 1.10
N ALA A 39 -1.34 -2.77 2.08
CA ALA A 39 -0.40 -3.73 2.61
C ALA A 39 -0.35 -3.71 4.13
N LYS A 40 -0.01 -4.85 4.70
CA LYS A 40 0.34 -5.00 6.11
C LYS A 40 1.40 -6.10 6.24
N PRO A 41 2.21 -6.09 7.31
CA PRO A 41 3.04 -7.24 7.65
C PRO A 41 2.19 -8.52 7.73
N SER A 42 2.68 -9.61 7.14
CA SER A 42 1.96 -10.88 7.13
C SER A 42 1.81 -11.41 8.55
N LYS A 43 0.64 -11.98 8.85
CA LYS A 43 0.38 -12.55 10.16
C LYS A 43 1.23 -13.79 10.43
N ASP A 44 1.45 -14.60 9.39
CA ASP A 44 2.21 -15.85 9.49
C ASP A 44 3.72 -15.60 9.33
N GLU A 45 4.10 -14.59 8.54
CA GLU A 45 5.50 -14.26 8.25
C GLU A 45 5.75 -12.73 8.33
N PRO A 46 5.95 -12.13 9.52
CA PRO A 46 5.99 -10.67 9.69
C PRO A 46 7.05 -9.89 8.91
N THR A 47 8.06 -10.57 8.34
CA THR A 47 9.04 -9.97 7.42
C THR A 47 8.55 -9.85 5.98
N LYS A 48 7.37 -10.40 5.68
CA LYS A 48 6.69 -10.40 4.39
C LYS A 48 5.45 -9.52 4.47
N ASN A 49 4.92 -9.12 3.32
CA ASN A 49 3.69 -8.34 3.26
C ASN A 49 2.52 -9.18 2.75
N ASP A 50 1.38 -9.05 3.40
CA ASP A 50 0.09 -9.42 2.83
C ASP A 50 -0.51 -8.18 2.17
N ILE A 51 -1.10 -8.34 0.99
CA ILE A 51 -1.72 -7.24 0.26
C ILE A 51 -3.19 -7.51 -0.05
N ASN A 52 -3.96 -6.42 -0.06
CA ASN A 52 -5.32 -6.37 -0.55
C ASN A 52 -5.37 -5.33 -1.68
N ILE A 53 -5.95 -5.71 -2.82
CA ILE A 53 -6.02 -4.89 -4.02
C ILE A 53 -7.49 -4.77 -4.39
N GLN A 54 -8.01 -3.55 -4.33
CA GLN A 54 -9.38 -3.21 -4.68
C GLN A 54 -9.39 -2.56 -6.05
N LEU A 55 -10.07 -3.16 -7.03
CA LEU A 55 -10.20 -2.66 -8.41
C LEU A 55 -11.67 -2.67 -8.82
N GLY A 56 -12.34 -1.53 -8.76
CA GLY A 56 -13.79 -1.45 -8.99
C GLY A 56 -14.57 -2.43 -8.10
N HIS A 57 -15.05 -3.53 -8.68
CA HIS A 57 -15.78 -4.59 -7.96
C HIS A 57 -14.91 -5.81 -7.58
N TYR A 58 -13.64 -5.83 -7.98
CA TYR A 58 -12.71 -6.89 -7.62
C TYR A 58 -12.08 -6.61 -6.26
N ASP A 59 -12.12 -7.62 -5.39
CA ASP A 59 -11.38 -7.69 -4.13
C ASP A 59 -10.38 -8.84 -4.23
N ILE A 60 -9.10 -8.50 -4.38
CA ILE A 60 -8.01 -9.46 -4.59
C ILE A 60 -7.09 -9.45 -3.37
N ASN A 61 -6.87 -10.61 -2.77
CA ASN A 61 -5.93 -10.77 -1.67
C ASN A 61 -4.76 -11.64 -2.11
N MET A 62 -3.54 -11.24 -1.75
CA MET A 62 -2.34 -12.07 -1.90
C MET A 62 -1.58 -12.05 -0.58
N TYR A 63 -1.31 -13.22 -0.02
CA TYR A 63 -0.73 -13.32 1.32
C TYR A 63 0.20 -14.52 1.43
N GLN A 64 1.12 -14.46 2.40
CA GLN A 64 1.97 -15.60 2.73
C GLN A 64 1.28 -16.47 3.79
N LYS A 65 1.30 -17.77 3.57
CA LYS A 65 0.81 -18.76 4.53
C LYS A 65 1.72 -19.97 4.52
N SER A 66 2.38 -20.24 5.64
CA SER A 66 3.25 -21.42 5.81
C SER A 66 4.30 -21.57 4.71
N GLY A 67 4.94 -20.47 4.28
CA GLY A 67 5.98 -20.46 3.24
C GLY A 67 5.47 -20.50 1.79
N ALA A 68 4.15 -20.44 1.58
CA ALA A 68 3.53 -20.42 0.26
C ALA A 68 2.76 -19.11 0.00
N THR A 69 2.72 -18.71 -1.27
CA THR A 69 1.86 -17.61 -1.73
C THR A 69 0.45 -18.15 -1.96
N GLU A 70 -0.50 -17.59 -1.23
CA GLU A 70 -1.93 -17.86 -1.36
C GLU A 70 -2.62 -16.61 -1.93
N MET A 71 -3.73 -16.83 -2.64
CA MET A 71 -4.49 -15.72 -3.19
C MET A 71 -5.98 -15.99 -3.28
N THR A 72 -6.77 -14.93 -3.21
CA THR A 72 -8.20 -14.97 -3.48
C THR A 72 -8.61 -13.84 -4.41
N ILE A 73 -9.64 -14.09 -5.22
CA ILE A 73 -10.36 -13.06 -5.97
C ILE A 73 -11.84 -13.15 -5.63
N ASN A 74 -12.41 -12.06 -5.11
CA ASN A 74 -13.80 -11.98 -4.64
C ASN A 74 -14.16 -13.12 -3.67
N GLY A 75 -13.22 -13.48 -2.79
CA GLY A 75 -13.37 -14.58 -1.82
C GLY A 75 -13.17 -16.00 -2.39
N HIS A 76 -13.01 -16.16 -3.71
CA HIS A 76 -12.67 -17.43 -4.33
C HIS A 76 -11.16 -17.65 -4.28
N VAL A 77 -10.74 -18.79 -3.72
CA VAL A 77 -9.33 -19.18 -3.69
C VAL A 77 -8.86 -19.48 -5.11
N LEU A 78 -7.72 -18.90 -5.48
CA LEU A 78 -6.97 -19.26 -6.68
C LEU A 78 -5.65 -19.89 -6.27
N THR A 79 -5.28 -20.99 -6.90
CA THR A 79 -4.00 -21.65 -6.72
C THR A 79 -3.08 -21.36 -7.90
N ILE A 80 -1.79 -21.69 -7.75
CA ILE A 80 -0.82 -21.55 -8.84
C ILE A 80 -1.22 -22.37 -10.08
N ASP A 81 -1.94 -23.48 -9.91
CA ASP A 81 -2.40 -24.33 -11.01
C ASP A 81 -3.61 -23.73 -11.77
N ASP A 82 -4.30 -22.75 -11.18
CA ASP A 82 -5.39 -22.02 -11.83
C ASP A 82 -4.89 -20.86 -12.71
N LEU A 83 -3.57 -20.63 -12.77
CA LEU A 83 -2.96 -19.54 -13.53
C LEU A 83 -2.52 -20.00 -14.94
N PRO A 84 -2.69 -19.16 -15.98
CA PRO A 84 -3.17 -17.79 -15.94
C PRO A 84 -4.69 -17.69 -15.71
N TYR A 85 -5.07 -16.83 -14.78
CA TYR A 85 -6.46 -16.49 -14.52
C TYR A 85 -6.84 -15.23 -15.31
N LYS A 86 -7.99 -15.24 -15.99
CA LYS A 86 -8.59 -14.07 -16.62
C LYS A 86 -10.02 -13.91 -16.14
N SER A 87 -10.39 -12.73 -15.67
CA SER A 87 -11.76 -12.46 -15.28
C SER A 87 -12.68 -12.38 -16.50
N PHE A 88 -13.95 -12.76 -16.32
CA PHE A 88 -14.97 -12.65 -17.36
C PHE A 88 -15.63 -11.25 -17.45
N GLY A 89 -15.40 -10.38 -16.46
CA GLY A 89 -15.98 -9.03 -16.41
C GLY A 89 -15.16 -8.00 -17.18
N GLU A 90 -15.81 -6.88 -17.50
CA GLU A 90 -15.20 -5.68 -18.08
C GLU A 90 -15.34 -4.51 -17.08
N PRO A 91 -14.26 -3.77 -16.75
CA PRO A 91 -12.90 -3.98 -17.22
C PRO A 91 -12.28 -5.26 -16.63
N GLY A 92 -11.48 -5.97 -17.42
CA GLY A 92 -10.91 -7.25 -17.02
C GLY A 92 -9.63 -7.15 -16.18
N VAL A 93 -9.35 -8.22 -15.44
CA VAL A 93 -8.08 -8.45 -14.74
C VAL A 93 -7.48 -9.79 -15.15
N GLU A 94 -6.16 -9.85 -15.24
CA GLU A 94 -5.40 -11.07 -15.50
C GLU A 94 -4.39 -11.30 -14.37
N ILE A 95 -4.27 -12.54 -13.90
CA ILE A 95 -3.23 -12.95 -12.95
C ILE A 95 -2.41 -14.05 -13.60
N ILE A 96 -1.10 -13.84 -13.69
CA ILE A 96 -0.17 -14.80 -14.27
C ILE A 96 0.88 -15.25 -13.25
N LYS A 97 1.39 -16.46 -13.43
CA LYS A 97 2.54 -16.96 -12.68
C LYS A 97 3.83 -16.30 -13.18
N THR A 98 4.70 -15.90 -12.28
CA THR A 98 6.08 -15.49 -12.58
C THR A 98 7.07 -16.55 -12.10
N GLU A 99 8.37 -16.35 -12.29
CA GLU A 99 9.40 -17.32 -11.87
C GLU A 99 9.34 -17.59 -10.35
N THR A 100 9.13 -16.55 -9.55
CA THR A 100 9.23 -16.59 -8.08
C THR A 100 7.92 -16.23 -7.36
N GLY A 101 6.92 -15.71 -8.09
CA GLY A 101 5.64 -15.30 -7.53
C GLY A 101 4.55 -15.15 -8.58
N VAL A 102 3.80 -14.06 -8.52
CA VAL A 102 2.62 -13.82 -9.37
C VAL A 102 2.54 -12.35 -9.79
N CYS A 103 1.87 -12.08 -10.91
CA CYS A 103 1.73 -10.75 -11.49
C CYS A 103 0.27 -10.51 -11.84
N LEU A 104 -0.32 -9.46 -11.25
CA LEU A 104 -1.65 -8.96 -11.61
C LEU A 104 -1.52 -7.89 -12.68
N ILE A 105 -2.32 -7.95 -13.73
CA ILE A 105 -2.36 -7.01 -14.86
C ILE A 105 -3.78 -6.44 -14.94
N ALA A 106 -3.91 -5.12 -14.87
CA ALA A 106 -5.21 -4.43 -14.80
C ALA A 106 -5.16 -2.99 -15.39
N PRO A 107 -4.74 -2.83 -16.67
CA PRO A 107 -4.43 -1.52 -17.24
C PRO A 107 -5.63 -0.57 -17.33
N ASP A 108 -6.85 -1.10 -17.53
CA ASP A 108 -8.07 -0.29 -17.58
C ASP A 108 -8.41 0.36 -16.22
N PHE A 109 -7.90 -0.21 -15.13
CA PHE A 109 -7.96 0.38 -13.80
C PHE A 109 -6.78 1.32 -13.50
N GLY A 110 -5.89 1.55 -14.46
CA GLY A 110 -4.71 2.39 -14.28
C GLY A 110 -3.49 1.67 -13.73
N ILE A 111 -3.52 0.33 -13.60
CA ILE A 111 -2.40 -0.49 -13.12
C ILE A 111 -1.80 -1.27 -14.29
N GLU A 112 -0.56 -0.97 -14.67
CA GLU A 112 0.15 -1.75 -15.68
C GLU A 112 0.41 -3.17 -15.15
N ASN A 113 0.97 -3.27 -13.95
CA ASN A 113 1.06 -4.53 -13.22
C ASN A 113 1.32 -4.33 -11.72
N ILE A 114 0.98 -5.35 -10.93
CA ILE A 114 1.44 -5.54 -9.55
C ILE A 114 2.17 -6.88 -9.49
N ASN A 115 3.48 -6.85 -9.22
CA ASN A 115 4.25 -8.06 -8.96
C ASN A 115 4.24 -8.35 -7.46
N TYR A 116 3.86 -9.57 -7.12
CA TYR A 116 3.88 -10.09 -5.76
C TYR A 116 4.79 -11.32 -5.71
N ASP A 117 5.95 -11.16 -5.09
CA ASP A 117 7.01 -12.16 -5.03
C ASP A 117 7.40 -12.45 -3.58
N GLN A 118 6.82 -13.53 -3.02
CA GLN A 118 7.09 -13.99 -1.66
C GLN A 118 7.00 -12.85 -0.64
N GLY A 119 5.93 -12.04 -0.72
CA GLY A 119 5.71 -10.88 0.15
C GLY A 119 6.39 -9.57 -0.26
N ASN A 120 7.23 -9.57 -1.30
CA ASN A 120 7.70 -8.34 -1.94
C ASN A 120 6.65 -7.84 -2.91
N VAL A 121 6.34 -6.55 -2.84
CA VAL A 121 5.27 -5.92 -3.63
C VAL A 121 5.89 -4.85 -4.51
N GLN A 122 5.64 -4.91 -5.81
CA GLN A 122 5.98 -3.83 -6.74
C GLN A 122 4.73 -3.41 -7.51
N VAL A 123 4.27 -2.17 -7.25
CA VAL A 123 3.16 -1.56 -7.99
C VAL A 123 3.72 -0.76 -9.15
N ARG A 124 3.23 -1.03 -10.36
CA ARG A 124 3.53 -0.25 -11.56
C ARG A 124 2.22 0.35 -12.11
N PRO A 125 1.97 1.65 -11.87
CA PRO A 125 0.84 2.31 -12.49
C PRO A 125 1.09 2.53 -13.99
N THR A 126 0.01 2.65 -14.75
CA THR A 126 0.07 3.07 -16.15
C THR A 126 0.56 4.53 -16.26
N LEU A 127 1.06 4.90 -17.45
CA LEU A 127 1.55 6.26 -17.71
C LEU A 127 0.48 7.35 -17.52
N THR A 128 -0.79 7.03 -17.73
CA THR A 128 -1.91 7.98 -17.56
C THR A 128 -2.14 8.37 -16.11
N MET A 129 -1.68 7.56 -15.16
CA MET A 129 -1.82 7.80 -13.73
C MET A 129 -0.72 8.70 -13.15
N LYS A 130 0.14 9.27 -13.99
CA LYS A 130 1.21 10.18 -13.54
C LYS A 130 0.63 11.36 -12.76
N GLY A 131 1.10 11.57 -11.53
CA GLY A 131 0.66 12.63 -10.62
C GLY A 131 -0.74 12.46 -10.02
N GLN A 132 -1.43 11.36 -10.32
CA GLN A 132 -2.78 11.05 -9.85
C GLN A 132 -2.82 10.10 -8.66
N LEU A 133 -1.66 9.55 -8.27
CA LEU A 133 -1.56 8.63 -7.15
C LEU A 133 -1.41 9.35 -5.82
N CYS A 134 -1.76 8.63 -4.76
CA CYS A 134 -1.47 8.97 -3.39
C CYS A 134 -1.20 7.68 -2.59
N GLY A 135 -0.63 7.79 -1.39
CA GLY A 135 -0.21 6.64 -0.59
C GLY A 135 1.28 6.69 -0.23
N ILE A 136 1.76 5.63 0.43
CA ILE A 136 3.16 5.50 0.83
C ILE A 136 4.11 5.57 -0.37
N CYS A 137 3.69 5.06 -1.53
CA CYS A 137 4.49 5.06 -2.76
C CYS A 137 4.61 6.44 -3.43
N GLY A 138 3.97 7.49 -2.89
CA GLY A 138 4.05 8.85 -3.41
C GLY A 138 3.11 9.11 -4.59
N ARG A 139 3.27 10.28 -5.23
CA ARG A 139 2.34 10.76 -6.28
C ARG A 139 2.69 10.37 -7.70
N ASN A 140 3.90 9.86 -7.94
CA ASN A 140 4.40 9.55 -9.28
C ASN A 140 4.37 10.77 -10.22
N ASP A 141 4.84 11.92 -9.76
CA ASP A 141 4.83 13.21 -10.48
C ASP A 141 6.24 13.77 -10.78
N ASP A 142 7.28 12.94 -10.63
CA ASP A 142 8.70 13.31 -10.69
C ASP A 142 9.15 14.29 -9.57
N GLN A 143 8.32 14.59 -8.58
CA GLN A 143 8.66 15.47 -7.46
C GLN A 143 8.93 14.66 -6.19
N MET A 144 10.20 14.41 -5.88
CA MET A 144 10.62 13.63 -4.71
C MET A 144 10.10 14.19 -3.37
N VAL A 145 9.88 15.50 -3.26
CA VAL A 145 9.32 16.13 -2.04
C VAL A 145 7.86 15.72 -1.83
N GLU A 146 7.11 15.56 -2.91
CA GLU A 146 5.70 15.19 -2.91
C GLU A 146 5.47 13.72 -2.56
N ASP A 147 6.54 12.91 -2.54
CA ASP A 147 6.47 11.53 -2.08
C ASP A 147 6.12 11.41 -0.59
N PHE A 148 6.34 12.47 0.19
CA PHE A 148 6.03 12.53 1.62
C PHE A 148 4.67 13.22 1.87
N ARG A 149 3.88 13.45 0.82
CA ARG A 149 2.54 14.03 0.95
C ARG A 149 1.64 13.08 1.75
N ARG A 150 0.94 13.66 2.72
CA ARG A 150 -0.04 13.01 3.60
C ARG A 150 -1.46 13.15 3.03
N PRO A 151 -2.45 12.40 3.56
CA PRO A 151 -3.85 12.53 3.13
C PRO A 151 -4.45 13.93 3.29
N ASP A 152 -3.99 14.71 4.27
CA ASP A 152 -4.43 16.09 4.50
C ASP A 152 -3.81 17.12 3.54
N GLY A 153 -2.96 16.67 2.62
CA GLY A 153 -2.25 17.51 1.66
C GLY A 153 -1.00 18.19 2.22
N SER A 154 -0.65 18.00 3.49
CA SER A 154 0.62 18.44 4.04
C SER A 154 1.76 17.50 3.65
N VAL A 155 3.00 17.99 3.72
CA VAL A 155 4.20 17.16 3.49
C VAL A 155 4.79 16.76 4.84
N ALA A 156 5.02 15.47 5.03
CA ALA A 156 5.60 14.94 6.26
C ALA A 156 7.07 15.38 6.42
N LYS A 157 7.49 15.63 7.66
CA LYS A 157 8.87 15.98 7.99
C LYS A 157 9.85 14.80 7.85
N ASP A 158 9.34 13.58 7.97
CA ASP A 158 10.12 12.35 8.02
C ASP A 158 9.31 11.13 7.54
N ALA A 159 10.02 10.02 7.28
CA ALA A 159 9.43 8.82 6.69
C ALA A 159 8.48 8.07 7.63
N ALA A 160 8.73 8.10 8.94
CA ALA A 160 7.85 7.47 9.91
C ALA A 160 6.52 8.21 9.96
N SER A 161 6.56 9.54 10.06
CA SER A 161 5.37 10.40 10.01
C SER A 161 4.60 10.25 8.70
N HIS A 162 5.29 10.04 7.58
CA HIS A 162 4.65 9.74 6.29
C HIS A 162 3.91 8.41 6.32
N ILE A 163 4.59 7.32 6.66
CA ILE A 163 4.01 5.96 6.68
C ILE A 163 2.81 5.89 7.63
N HIS A 164 2.94 6.42 8.85
CA HIS A 164 1.83 6.42 9.83
C HIS A 164 0.61 7.23 9.37
N SER A 165 0.79 8.23 8.50
CA SER A 165 -0.35 9.01 8.00
C SER A 165 -1.24 8.22 7.02
N TRP A 166 -0.74 7.12 6.46
CA TRP A 166 -1.43 6.28 5.49
C TRP A 166 -2.02 5.00 6.10
N ILE A 167 -2.20 4.96 7.43
CA ILE A 167 -2.89 3.86 8.11
C ILE A 167 -4.39 3.91 7.81
N LEU A 168 -4.96 2.76 7.46
CA LEU A 168 -6.40 2.56 7.52
C LEU A 168 -6.81 2.02 8.89
N PRO A 169 -7.61 2.75 9.68
CA PRO A 169 -8.15 2.23 10.93
C PRO A 169 -9.04 1.02 10.63
N SER A 170 -8.98 -0.03 11.47
CA SER A 170 -9.89 -1.16 11.29
C SER A 170 -11.33 -0.74 11.56
N GLN A 171 -12.26 -1.34 10.82
CA GLN A 171 -13.68 -1.15 11.06
C GLN A 171 -14.17 -1.90 12.31
N SER A 172 -13.41 -2.90 12.77
CA SER A 172 -13.70 -3.67 13.98
C SER A 172 -12.52 -3.67 14.96
N CYS A 173 -12.83 -3.57 16.26
CA CYS A 173 -11.85 -3.68 17.36
C CYS A 173 -11.20 -5.08 17.46
N THR A 174 -11.77 -6.10 16.81
CA THR A 174 -11.26 -7.49 16.84
C THR A 174 -10.15 -7.75 15.82
N GLU A 175 -9.96 -6.88 14.84
CA GLU A 175 -9.01 -7.09 13.73
C GLU A 175 -7.57 -6.62 14.05
N GLY A 176 -7.30 -6.22 15.30
CA GLY A 176 -5.95 -5.97 15.79
C GLY A 176 -5.37 -4.60 15.47
N CYS A 177 -6.00 -3.79 14.62
CA CYS A 177 -5.59 -2.40 14.38
C CYS A 177 -6.14 -1.46 15.46
N ASN A 178 -5.55 -1.51 16.66
CA ASN A 178 -5.93 -0.66 17.79
C ASN A 178 -5.11 0.62 17.80
N LEU A 179 -5.49 1.61 16.98
CA LEU A 179 -4.83 2.91 16.99
C LEU A 179 -5.19 3.68 18.26
N LYS A 180 -4.18 4.03 19.06
CA LYS A 180 -4.32 4.94 20.19
C LYS A 180 -3.71 6.28 19.83
N HIS A 181 -4.56 7.24 19.46
CA HIS A 181 -4.13 8.63 19.37
C HIS A 181 -3.71 9.11 20.75
N THR A 182 -2.44 9.50 20.87
CA THR A 182 -1.90 10.06 22.12
C THR A 182 -1.31 11.41 21.79
N LEU A 183 -1.72 12.42 22.54
CA LEU A 183 -1.18 13.77 22.41
C LEU A 183 0.26 13.78 22.92
N VAL A 184 1.22 14.06 22.04
CA VAL A 184 2.63 14.22 22.38
C VAL A 184 2.93 15.71 22.45
N LYS A 185 3.47 16.16 23.59
CA LYS A 185 3.89 17.56 23.74
C LYS A 185 5.11 17.81 22.84
N LEU A 186 5.02 18.82 21.97
CA LEU A 186 6.17 19.25 21.17
C LEU A 186 7.23 19.87 22.10
N GLU A 187 8.41 19.26 22.19
CA GLU A 187 9.55 19.77 22.97
C GLU A 187 10.36 20.84 22.20
N GLU A 188 9.67 21.74 21.49
CA GLU A 188 10.34 22.90 20.87
C GLU A 188 10.05 24.16 21.69
N GLU A 189 11.10 24.93 22.00
CA GLU A 189 10.96 26.32 22.46
C GLU A 189 10.72 27.21 21.24
N ILE A 190 9.53 27.78 21.14
CA ILE A 190 9.17 28.71 20.07
C ILE A 190 9.31 30.11 20.66
N TYR A 191 10.28 30.89 20.18
CA TYR A 191 10.61 32.24 20.69
C TYR A 191 10.93 32.31 22.20
N GLY A 192 11.55 31.27 22.76
CA GLY A 192 11.92 31.23 24.19
C GLY A 192 10.74 30.98 25.14
N GLU A 193 9.54 30.72 24.60
CA GLU A 193 8.43 30.17 25.37
C GLU A 193 8.30 28.67 25.14
N LYS A 194 8.04 27.92 26.22
CA LYS A 194 7.75 26.49 26.14
C LYS A 194 6.48 26.27 25.34
N SER A 195 6.56 25.51 24.25
CA SER A 195 5.39 25.15 23.45
C SER A 195 4.32 24.47 24.30
N LYS A 196 3.07 24.91 24.10
CA LYS A 196 1.84 24.27 24.61
C LYS A 196 1.13 23.46 23.52
N CYS A 197 1.74 23.37 22.34
CA CYS A 197 1.18 22.61 21.23
C CYS A 197 1.40 21.12 21.46
N TYR A 198 0.35 20.34 21.19
CA TYR A 198 0.37 18.89 21.22
C TYR A 198 0.16 18.40 19.79
N ASN A 199 0.89 17.36 19.40
CA ASN A 199 0.69 16.61 18.16
C ASN A 199 -0.10 15.33 18.45
#